data_AF-A0A916MTR9-F1
#
_entry.id   AF-A0A916MTR9-F1
#
_cell.length_a   1.000
_cell.length_b   1.000
_cell.length_c   1.000
_cell.angle_alpha   90.00
_cell.angle_beta   90.00
_cell.angle_gamma   90.00
#
_symmetry.space_group_name_H-M   'P 1'
#
loop_
_entity.id
_entity.type
_entity.pdbx_description
1 polymer ?
#
loop_
_entity_poly.entity_id
_entity_poly.type
_entity_poly.pdbx_seq_one_letter_code
_entity_poly.pdbx_strand_id
1 'polypeptide(L)'
;MAKRNPLPANGTNTKNNGLGPVAREKYETLMKERVRQCIVAQEAKIKAHRSKALKMFLDQHKLTDKLTKYRAALEELIAFFGEPDWRSTVWLRDDTALLQQSKAQNGVDAILHGLKELKPIYAEIERLRRIESQVAEKVWLAGAPSEIANWLAEIGDPATVDLSEDAD
;
A
#
# COMPACT_ATOMS: atom_id res chain seq x y z
N MET A 1 -46.78 -44.44 21.86
CA MET A 1 -45.38 -44.73 21.48
C MET A 1 -44.97 -43.78 20.37
N ALA A 2 -44.22 -42.72 20.70
CA ALA A 2 -43.79 -41.71 19.72
C ALA A 2 -42.57 -42.21 18.95
N LYS A 3 -42.68 -42.34 17.63
CA LYS A 3 -41.56 -42.63 16.73
C LYS A 3 -40.64 -41.42 16.72
N ARG A 4 -39.43 -41.56 17.29
CA ARG A 4 -38.37 -40.55 17.17
C ARG A 4 -37.86 -40.57 15.73
N ASN A 5 -38.04 -39.47 15.01
CA ASN A 5 -37.34 -39.24 13.75
C ASN A 5 -35.83 -39.14 14.06
N PRO A 6 -34.96 -39.85 13.33
CA PRO A 6 -33.53 -39.66 13.48
C PRO A 6 -33.17 -38.27 12.97
N LEU A 7 -32.45 -37.50 13.80
CA LEU A 7 -31.78 -36.27 13.38
C LEU A 7 -30.88 -36.60 12.17
N PRO A 8 -30.88 -35.79 11.10
CA PRO A 8 -29.91 -35.98 10.03
C PRO A 8 -28.52 -35.84 10.65
N ALA A 9 -27.68 -36.84 10.41
CA ALA A 9 -26.28 -36.82 10.79
C ALA A 9 -25.67 -35.49 10.32
N ASN A 10 -25.08 -34.76 11.27
CA ASN A 10 -24.16 -33.68 10.95
C ASN A 10 -23.10 -34.27 10.02
N GLY A 11 -23.26 -34.01 8.73
CA GLY A 11 -22.29 -34.36 7.71
C GLY A 11 -21.01 -33.61 8.05
N THR A 12 -20.09 -34.30 8.70
CA THR A 12 -18.69 -33.90 8.73
C THR A 12 -18.29 -33.63 7.29
N ASN A 13 -18.01 -32.37 6.99
CA ASN A 13 -17.66 -31.85 5.68
C ASN A 13 -16.26 -32.38 5.31
N THR A 14 -16.15 -33.67 4.98
CA THR A 14 -14.89 -34.36 4.64
C THR A 14 -14.59 -34.31 3.14
N LYS A 15 -15.11 -33.31 2.41
CA LYS A 15 -14.94 -33.18 0.96
C LYS A 15 -14.51 -31.79 0.47
N ASN A 16 -13.76 -31.01 1.25
CA ASN A 16 -13.15 -29.79 0.72
C ASN A 16 -11.64 -29.99 0.55
N ASN A 17 -11.28 -30.86 -0.40
CA ASN A 17 -9.89 -31.05 -0.85
C ASN A 17 -9.82 -31.18 -2.38
N GLY A 18 -10.67 -30.46 -3.12
CA GLY A 18 -10.81 -30.61 -4.58
C GLY A 18 -9.55 -30.22 -5.38
N LEU A 19 -8.71 -29.35 -4.83
CA LEU A 19 -7.42 -28.99 -5.41
C LEU A 19 -6.31 -29.89 -4.86
N GLY A 20 -5.49 -30.49 -5.73
CA GLY A 20 -4.26 -31.18 -5.31
C GLY A 20 -3.23 -30.21 -4.70
N PRO A 21 -2.25 -30.69 -3.91
CA PRO A 21 -1.31 -29.85 -3.18
C PRO A 21 -0.53 -28.88 -4.08
N VAL A 22 -0.08 -29.35 -5.25
CA VAL A 22 0.62 -28.53 -6.25
C VAL A 22 -0.27 -27.43 -6.84
N ALA A 23 -1.57 -27.68 -6.99
CA ALA A 23 -2.51 -26.67 -7.47
C ALA A 23 -2.79 -25.61 -6.39
N ARG A 24 -2.88 -26.01 -5.11
CA ARG A 24 -3.09 -25.08 -3.99
C ARG A 24 -1.94 -24.10 -3.86
N GLU A 25 -0.69 -24.59 -3.87
CA GLU A 25 0.49 -23.74 -3.77
C GLU A 25 0.55 -22.71 -4.90
N LYS A 26 0.20 -23.13 -6.13
CA LYS A 26 0.10 -22.23 -7.29
C LYS A 26 -0.96 -21.14 -7.09
N TYR A 27 -2.16 -21.51 -6.66
CA TYR A 27 -3.25 -20.54 -6.47
C TYR A 27 -3.01 -19.61 -5.28
N GLU A 28 -2.44 -20.11 -4.19
CA GLU A 28 -2.03 -19.29 -3.05
C GLU A 28 -1.01 -18.24 -3.47
N THR A 29 0.03 -18.66 -4.22
CA THR A 29 1.05 -17.75 -4.74
C THR A 29 0.44 -16.71 -5.68
N LEU A 30 -0.42 -17.13 -6.60
CA LEU A 30 -1.10 -16.25 -7.55
C LEU A 30 -1.97 -15.21 -6.84
N MET A 31 -2.77 -15.63 -5.85
CA MET A 31 -3.65 -14.74 -5.11
C MET A 31 -2.87 -13.76 -4.25
N LYS A 32 -1.83 -14.21 -3.55
CA LYS A 32 -0.94 -13.33 -2.77
C LYS A 32 -0.26 -12.29 -3.66
N GLU A 33 0.25 -12.70 -4.81
CA GLU A 33 0.89 -11.78 -5.75
C GLU A 33 -0.12 -10.77 -6.32
N ARG A 34 -1.35 -11.20 -6.64
CA ARG A 34 -2.42 -10.30 -7.08
C ARG A 34 -2.78 -9.27 -6.00
N VAL A 35 -2.93 -9.71 -4.74
CA VAL A 35 -3.19 -8.81 -3.60
C VAL A 35 -2.05 -7.80 -3.45
N ARG A 36 -0.80 -8.27 -3.52
CA ARG A 36 0.38 -7.41 -3.44
C ARG A 36 0.38 -6.34 -4.52
N GLN A 37 0.08 -6.70 -5.76
CA GLN A 37 0.01 -5.76 -6.88
C GLN A 37 -1.10 -4.72 -6.68
N CYS A 38 -2.27 -5.13 -6.20
CA CYS A 38 -3.35 -4.19 -5.87
C CYS A 38 -2.95 -3.24 -4.72
N ILE A 39 -2.28 -3.72 -3.67
CA ILE A 39 -1.79 -2.87 -2.58
C ILE A 39 -0.78 -1.85 -3.13
N VAL A 40 0.19 -2.27 -3.94
CA VAL A 40 1.19 -1.37 -4.54
C VAL A 40 0.51 -0.30 -5.40
N ALA A 41 -0.53 -0.67 -6.15
CA ALA A 41 -1.29 0.29 -6.97
C ALA A 41 -2.03 1.33 -6.09
N GLN A 42 -2.60 0.92 -4.96
CA GLN A 42 -3.20 1.84 -3.99
C GLN A 42 -2.16 2.72 -3.29
N GLU A 43 -0.99 2.17 -2.94
CA GLU A 43 0.13 2.91 -2.36
C GLU A 43 0.71 3.95 -3.34
N ALA A 44 0.66 3.69 -4.64
CA ALA A 44 1.05 4.65 -5.67
C ALA A 44 0.15 5.90 -5.64
N LYS A 45 -1.15 5.76 -5.35
CA LYS A 45 -2.06 6.91 -5.16
C LYS A 45 -1.63 7.73 -3.94
N ILE A 46 -1.35 7.10 -2.81
CA ILE A 46 -0.83 7.79 -1.61
C ILE A 46 0.47 8.55 -1.95
N LYS A 47 1.35 7.94 -2.75
CA LYS A 47 2.61 8.57 -3.17
C LYS A 47 2.38 9.81 -4.04
N ALA A 48 1.34 9.85 -4.87
CA ALA A 48 1.00 11.04 -5.66
C ALA A 48 0.67 12.24 -4.75
N HIS A 49 -0.03 12.02 -3.62
CA HIS A 49 -0.35 13.07 -2.67
C HIS A 49 0.79 13.46 -1.71
N ARG A 50 1.95 12.78 -1.76
CA ARG A 50 3.10 13.09 -0.87
C ARG A 50 3.64 14.49 -1.08
N SER A 51 3.68 14.99 -2.31
CA SER A 51 4.15 16.35 -2.62
C SER A 51 3.24 17.40 -2.00
N LYS A 52 1.92 17.22 -2.10
CA LYS A 52 0.88 18.06 -1.48
C LYS A 52 1.01 18.04 0.05
N ALA A 53 1.13 16.86 0.66
CA ALA A 53 1.30 16.73 2.11
C ALA A 53 2.63 17.34 2.61
N LEU A 54 3.72 17.18 1.87
CA LEU A 54 5.00 17.82 2.17
C LEU A 54 4.89 19.36 2.14
N LYS A 55 4.23 19.92 1.11
CA LYS A 55 3.99 21.36 1.03
C LYS A 55 3.19 21.86 2.24
N MET A 56 2.09 21.19 2.59
CA MET A 56 1.29 21.53 3.76
C MET A 56 2.09 21.45 5.07
N PHE A 57 2.95 20.43 5.23
CA PHE A 57 3.84 20.31 6.38
C PHE A 57 4.80 21.50 6.49
N LEU A 58 5.45 21.86 5.38
CA LEU A 58 6.39 22.99 5.34
C LEU A 58 5.69 24.33 5.64
N ASP A 59 4.47 24.52 5.14
CA ASP A 59 3.66 25.71 5.39
C ASP A 59 3.26 25.80 6.88
N GLN A 60 2.78 24.70 7.49
CA GLN A 60 2.42 24.65 8.91
C GLN A 60 3.59 25.01 9.83
N HIS A 61 4.80 24.60 9.46
CA HIS A 61 6.02 24.90 10.21
C HIS A 61 6.69 26.22 9.83
N LYS A 62 6.08 27.02 8.92
CA LYS A 62 6.64 28.27 8.41
C LYS A 62 8.05 28.10 7.83
N LEU A 63 8.31 26.94 7.24
CA LEU A 63 9.60 26.58 6.65
C LEU A 63 9.66 26.93 5.17
N THR A 64 8.52 27.11 4.50
CA THR A 64 8.44 27.40 3.06
C THR A 64 9.25 28.63 2.65
N ASP A 65 9.12 29.73 3.39
CA ASP A 65 9.90 30.95 3.13
C ASP A 65 11.39 30.75 3.37
N LYS A 66 11.75 29.98 4.40
CA LYS A 66 13.15 29.67 4.73
C LYS A 66 13.79 28.79 3.66
N LEU A 67 13.06 27.78 3.19
CA LEU A 67 13.49 26.88 2.11
C LEU A 67 13.66 27.62 0.79
N THR A 68 12.74 28.53 0.46
CA THR A 68 12.80 29.33 -0.76
C THR A 68 14.03 30.25 -0.73
N LYS A 69 14.28 30.93 0.40
CA LYS A 69 15.48 31.76 0.58
C LYS A 69 16.78 30.94 0.52
N TYR A 70 16.79 29.77 1.16
CA TYR A 70 17.95 28.88 1.14
C TYR A 70 18.25 28.35 -0.27
N ARG A 71 17.22 27.98 -1.03
CA ARG A 71 17.34 27.53 -2.41
C ARG A 71 17.86 28.64 -3.33
N ALA A 72 17.32 29.86 -3.21
CA ALA A 72 17.80 31.02 -3.97
C ALA A 72 19.28 31.31 -3.67
N ALA A 73 19.68 31.28 -2.39
CA ALA A 73 21.08 31.46 -2.00
C ALA A 73 22.00 30.34 -2.55
N LEU A 74 21.52 29.09 -2.59
CA LEU A 74 22.24 27.98 -3.21
C LEU A 74 22.40 28.16 -4.72
N GLU A 75 21.36 28.61 -5.42
CA GLU A 75 21.39 28.88 -6.86
C GLU A 75 22.39 30.01 -7.19
N GLU A 76 22.43 31.07 -6.37
CA GLU A 76 23.44 32.13 -6.50
C GLU A 76 24.86 31.62 -6.26
N LEU A 77 25.05 30.76 -5.26
CA LEU A 77 26.35 30.13 -4.98
C LEU A 77 26.79 29.20 -6.12
N ILE A 78 25.89 28.42 -6.69
CA ILE A 78 26.17 27.57 -7.86
C ILE A 78 26.51 28.42 -9.08
N ALA A 79 25.78 29.51 -9.31
CA ALA A 79 26.09 30.45 -10.39
C ALA A 79 27.47 31.10 -10.23
N PHE A 80 27.91 31.34 -8.99
CA PHE A 80 29.19 31.96 -8.69
C PHE A 80 30.38 30.97 -8.69
N PHE A 81 30.20 29.80 -8.08
CA PHE A 81 31.27 28.81 -7.89
C PHE A 81 31.27 27.66 -8.92
N GLY A 82 30.23 27.54 -9.73
CA GLY A 82 29.99 26.37 -10.59
C GLY A 82 29.28 25.24 -9.85
N GLU A 83 28.84 24.22 -10.59
CA GLU A 83 28.19 23.05 -9.99
C GLU A 83 29.15 22.29 -9.05
N PRO A 84 28.71 21.93 -7.84
CA PRO A 84 29.54 21.18 -6.92
C PRO A 84 29.86 19.79 -7.48
N ASP A 85 31.16 19.43 -7.47
CA ASP A 85 31.64 18.09 -7.84
C ASP A 85 31.06 17.00 -6.91
N TRP A 86 30.87 15.78 -7.42
CA TRP A 86 30.33 14.62 -6.68
C TRP A 86 31.15 14.23 -5.45
N ARG A 87 32.38 14.76 -5.31
CA ARG A 87 33.24 14.63 -4.12
C ARG A 87 32.83 15.55 -2.96
N SER A 88 31.98 16.53 -3.21
CA SER A 88 31.47 17.51 -2.23
C SER A 88 30.35 16.96 -1.33
N THR A 89 29.90 15.73 -1.59
CA THR A 89 28.66 15.13 -1.05
C THR A 89 28.71 14.74 0.44
N VAL A 90 29.87 14.90 1.10
CA VAL A 90 30.08 14.44 2.49
C VAL A 90 29.28 15.26 3.53
N TRP A 91 28.87 16.49 3.19
CA TRP A 91 28.22 17.42 4.11
C TRP A 91 26.73 17.13 4.42
N LEU A 92 26.13 16.11 3.80
CA LEU A 92 24.68 15.82 3.91
C LEU A 92 24.33 14.63 4.81
N ARG A 93 25.31 13.96 5.41
CA ARG A 93 25.11 12.76 6.27
C ARG A 93 25.31 13.06 7.76
N ASP A 94 24.70 14.14 8.23
CA ASP A 94 24.61 14.36 9.67
C ASP A 94 23.50 13.44 10.23
N ASP A 95 23.79 12.66 11.26
CA ASP A 95 22.79 11.83 11.94
C ASP A 95 21.63 12.66 12.48
N THR A 96 21.88 13.94 12.80
CA THR A 96 20.82 14.89 13.15
C THR A 96 19.93 15.23 11.94
N ALA A 97 20.47 15.25 10.72
CA ALA A 97 19.68 15.42 9.50
C ALA A 97 18.80 14.19 9.23
N LEU A 98 19.30 12.97 9.49
CA LEU A 98 18.52 11.73 9.40
C LEU A 98 17.38 11.69 10.44
N LEU A 99 17.65 12.11 11.68
CA LEU A 99 16.62 12.23 12.73
C LEU A 99 15.57 13.31 12.39
N GLN A 100 15.99 14.45 11.82
CA GLN A 100 15.06 15.47 11.35
C GLN A 100 14.23 14.99 10.15
N GLN A 101 14.83 14.21 9.24
CA GLN A 101 14.15 13.60 8.11
C GLN A 101 13.07 12.61 8.59
N SER A 102 13.38 11.79 9.60
CA SER A 102 12.39 10.88 10.21
C SER A 102 11.22 11.64 10.84
N LYS A 103 11.48 12.74 11.56
CA LYS A 103 10.41 13.58 12.14
C LYS A 103 9.56 14.25 11.06
N ALA A 104 10.19 14.76 10.01
CA ALA A 104 9.48 15.35 8.87
C ALA A 104 8.61 14.31 8.16
N GLN A 105 9.13 13.09 7.97
CA GLN A 105 8.38 11.99 7.38
C GLN A 105 7.15 11.62 8.20
N ASN A 106 7.29 11.47 9.53
CA ASN A 106 6.15 11.21 10.41
C ASN A 106 5.09 12.33 10.35
N GLY A 107 5.52 13.59 10.23
CA GLY A 107 4.61 14.72 10.09
C GLY A 107 3.85 14.72 8.76
N VAL A 108 4.55 14.40 7.66
CA VAL A 108 3.94 14.23 6.33
C VAL A 108 2.96 13.06 6.33
N ASP A 109 3.32 11.94 6.95
CA ASP A 109 2.45 10.76 7.07
C ASP A 109 1.18 11.07 7.89
N ALA A 110 1.30 11.85 8.98
CA ALA A 110 0.15 12.31 9.75
C ALA A 110 -0.81 13.17 8.92
N ILE A 111 -0.28 14.04 8.05
CA ILE A 111 -1.09 14.85 7.13
C ILE A 111 -1.77 13.94 6.10
N LEU A 112 -1.05 12.99 5.50
CA LEU A 112 -1.61 12.04 4.53
C LEU A 112 -2.77 11.24 5.15
N HIS A 113 -2.62 10.74 6.38
CA HIS A 113 -3.71 10.06 7.09
C HIS A 113 -4.91 10.96 7.38
N GLY A 114 -4.70 12.28 7.47
CA GLY A 114 -5.77 13.26 7.64
C GLY A 114 -6.52 13.64 6.36
N LEU A 115 -5.94 13.38 5.17
CA LEU A 115 -6.56 13.74 3.90
C LEU A 115 -7.81 12.88 3.64
N LYS A 116 -8.96 13.55 3.44
CA LYS A 116 -10.24 12.87 3.15
C LYS A 116 -10.17 12.02 1.88
N GLU A 117 -9.45 12.51 0.87
CA GLU A 117 -9.18 11.85 -0.42
C GLU A 117 -8.52 10.47 -0.23
N LEU A 118 -7.66 10.31 0.80
CA LEU A 118 -6.92 9.08 1.04
C LEU A 118 -7.64 8.06 1.95
N LYS A 119 -8.70 8.46 2.66
CA LYS A 119 -9.48 7.56 3.52
C LYS A 119 -10.00 6.30 2.79
N PRO A 120 -10.64 6.40 1.61
CA PRO A 120 -11.07 5.20 0.89
C PRO A 120 -9.88 4.34 0.44
N ILE A 121 -8.75 4.94 0.09
CA ILE A 121 -7.54 4.23 -0.33
C ILE A 121 -6.94 3.43 0.84
N TYR A 122 -6.84 4.03 2.04
CA TYR A 122 -6.39 3.32 3.24
C TYR A 122 -7.36 2.19 3.64
N ALA A 123 -8.67 2.42 3.53
CA ALA A 123 -9.66 1.38 3.80
C ALA A 123 -9.53 0.20 2.82
N GLU A 124 -9.23 0.47 1.55
CA GLU A 124 -9.02 -0.55 0.53
C GLU A 124 -7.73 -1.34 0.76
N ILE A 125 -6.62 -0.69 1.12
CA ILE A 125 -5.39 -1.39 1.52
C ILE A 125 -5.65 -2.32 2.71
N GLU A 126 -6.41 -1.87 3.70
CA GLU A 126 -6.76 -2.70 4.86
C GLU A 126 -7.68 -3.87 4.47
N ARG A 127 -8.64 -3.66 3.55
CA ARG A 127 -9.44 -4.75 2.96
C ARG A 127 -8.54 -5.78 2.28
N LEU A 128 -7.60 -5.34 1.44
CA LEU A 128 -6.67 -6.20 0.72
C LEU A 128 -5.76 -7.00 1.68
N ARG A 129 -5.26 -6.39 2.77
CA ARG A 129 -4.48 -7.09 3.81
C ARG A 129 -5.29 -8.16 4.54
N ARG A 130 -6.56 -7.90 4.82
CA ARG A 130 -7.47 -8.92 5.38
C ARG A 130 -7.65 -10.08 4.41
N ILE A 131 -7.80 -9.80 3.11
CA ILE A 131 -7.88 -10.84 2.08
C ILE A 131 -6.58 -11.65 2.04
N GLU A 132 -5.41 -10.99 2.06
CA GLU A 132 -4.09 -11.65 2.10
C GLU A 132 -4.00 -12.68 3.23
N SER A 133 -4.44 -12.29 4.43
CA SER A 133 -4.43 -13.16 5.62
C SER A 133 -5.34 -14.38 5.49
N GLN A 134 -6.37 -14.30 4.63
CA GLN A 134 -7.34 -15.36 4.41
C GLN A 134 -7.01 -16.25 3.21
N VAL A 135 -6.03 -15.89 2.37
CA VAL A 135 -5.74 -16.61 1.11
C VAL A 135 -5.51 -18.10 1.35
N ALA A 136 -4.69 -18.47 2.35
CA ALA A 136 -4.39 -19.88 2.62
C ALA A 136 -5.65 -20.68 2.99
N GLU A 137 -6.51 -20.11 3.85
CA GLU A 137 -7.78 -20.73 4.24
C GLU A 137 -8.75 -20.82 3.05
N LYS A 138 -8.87 -19.77 2.25
CA LYS A 138 -9.74 -19.73 1.08
C LYS A 138 -9.32 -20.73 0.00
N VAL A 139 -8.02 -20.83 -0.28
CA VAL A 139 -7.46 -21.81 -1.22
C VAL A 139 -7.63 -23.23 -0.71
N TRP A 140 -7.51 -23.44 0.61
CA TRP A 140 -7.77 -24.74 1.24
C TRP A 140 -9.24 -25.17 1.11
N LEU A 141 -10.16 -24.24 1.34
CA LEU A 141 -11.60 -24.48 1.25
C LEU A 141 -12.10 -24.58 -0.19
N ALA A 142 -11.36 -24.04 -1.16
CA ALA A 142 -11.76 -24.05 -2.56
C ALA A 142 -11.85 -25.48 -3.11
N GLY A 143 -13.07 -25.86 -3.50
CA GLY A 143 -13.38 -27.15 -4.09
C GLY A 143 -13.07 -27.21 -5.60
N ALA A 144 -12.99 -26.05 -6.26
CA ALA A 144 -12.78 -25.96 -7.71
C ALA A 144 -12.02 -24.68 -8.13
N PRO A 145 -11.34 -24.69 -9.29
CA PRO A 145 -10.70 -23.49 -9.86
C PRO A 145 -11.64 -22.31 -10.11
N SER A 146 -12.94 -22.56 -10.35
CA SER A 146 -13.94 -21.50 -10.55
C SER A 146 -14.15 -20.65 -9.29
N GLU A 147 -14.04 -21.25 -8.10
CA GLU A 147 -14.12 -20.52 -6.84
C GLU A 147 -12.91 -19.61 -6.68
N ILE A 148 -11.71 -20.08 -7.04
CA ILE A 148 -10.49 -19.25 -7.07
C ILE A 148 -10.64 -18.07 -8.05
N ALA A 149 -11.27 -18.28 -9.21
CA ALA A 149 -11.52 -17.20 -10.17
C ALA A 149 -12.44 -16.11 -9.59
N ASN A 150 -13.47 -16.49 -8.83
CA ASN A 150 -14.33 -15.52 -8.14
C ASN A 150 -13.56 -14.72 -7.08
N TRP A 151 -12.67 -15.38 -6.33
CA TRP A 151 -11.81 -14.70 -5.36
C TRP A 151 -10.81 -13.75 -6.03
N LEU A 152 -10.23 -14.13 -7.18
CA LEU A 152 -9.37 -13.24 -7.96
C LEU A 152 -10.14 -12.01 -8.48
N ALA A 153 -11.40 -12.18 -8.87
CA ALA A 153 -12.27 -11.05 -9.25
C ALA A 153 -12.57 -10.14 -8.04
N GLU A 154 -12.75 -10.68 -6.84
CA GLU A 154 -12.96 -9.91 -5.60
C GLU A 154 -11.73 -9.11 -5.16
N ILE A 155 -10.52 -9.63 -5.42
CA ILE A 155 -9.26 -8.90 -5.21
C ILE A 155 -9.16 -7.73 -6.22
N GLY A 156 -9.71 -7.91 -7.42
CA GLY A 156 -9.73 -6.90 -8.47
C GLY A 156 -8.52 -6.98 -9.41
N ASP A 157 -8.44 -6.02 -10.34
CA ASP A 157 -7.34 -5.93 -11.29
C ASP A 157 -6.43 -4.72 -11.03
N PRO A 158 -5.12 -4.94 -10.80
CA PRO A 158 -4.20 -3.83 -10.58
C PRO A 158 -4.14 -2.87 -11.78
N ALA A 159 -4.44 -3.32 -13.01
CA ALA A 159 -4.49 -2.48 -14.19
C ALA A 159 -5.74 -1.58 -14.26
N THR A 160 -6.80 -1.91 -13.52
CA THR A 160 -8.03 -1.09 -13.41
C THR A 160 -7.94 -0.04 -12.32
N VAL A 161 -6.86 -0.02 -11.55
CA VAL A 161 -6.58 1.03 -10.57
C VAL A 161 -6.14 2.27 -11.35
N ASP A 162 -7.11 3.09 -11.73
CA ASP A 162 -6.86 4.32 -12.49
C ASP A 162 -5.91 5.25 -11.70
N LEU A 163 -4.78 5.56 -12.32
CA LEU A 163 -3.73 6.44 -11.78
C LEU A 163 -3.83 7.86 -12.36
N SER A 164 -4.84 8.15 -13.18
CA SER A 164 -4.87 9.35 -14.02
C SER A 164 -5.66 10.55 -13.47
N GLU A 165 -6.38 10.43 -12.35
CA GLU A 165 -7.37 11.47 -11.97
C GLU A 165 -6.89 12.62 -11.08
N ASP A 166 -5.68 12.61 -10.50
CA ASP A 166 -5.28 13.66 -9.53
C ASP A 166 -3.94 14.34 -9.86
N ALA A 167 -3.75 14.74 -11.13
CA ALA A 167 -2.67 15.62 -11.56
C ALA A 167 -3.15 17.06 -11.73
N ASP A 168 -3.57 17.70 -10.62
CA ASP A 168 -3.78 19.16 -10.52
C ASP A 168 -2.97 19.75 -9.35
#